data_AF-A0A1V5HQS6-F1
#
_entry.id   AF-A0A1V5HQS6-F1
#
_cell.length_a   1.000
_cell.length_b   1.000
_cell.length_c   1.000
_cell.angle_alpha   90.00
_cell.angle_beta   90.00
_cell.angle_gamma   90.00
#
_symmetry.space_group_name_H-M   'P 1'
#
loop_
_entity.id
_entity.type
_entity.pdbx_description
1 polymer ?
#
loop_
_entity_poly.entity_id
_entity_poly.type
_entity_poly.pdbx_seq_one_letter_code
_entity_poly.pdbx_strand_id
1 'polypeptide(L)'
;MDFFLKLERKQRQTPFGRSAEMAFYLNNRVLLNNVSGYAPFLKAEDSFDIVRANILIRSIMNKEIIEKSYALKLKEEKKEGLVTTSVSDYMNQAMAELPFLKWKLDQRIYVPIFPANLNLVYAGQFQKLMVPPYLSLLKDYDGVTIDPFDYYGPELFNSYFTKLVEIRSTPVGSAFYDFDAEAVYFVNLQGRLDVKLCLFDRALHHPSHNHMLKRLFPVVDAYYANDRESMIKALVDNKLISSKEIYKIKSDESKFLSSLNRKGA
;
A
#
# COMPACT_ATOMS: atom_id res chain seq x y z
N MET A 1 -5.35 -24.96 -12.06
CA MET A 1 -4.71 -24.55 -10.78
C MET A 1 -3.89 -23.31 -11.07
N ASP A 2 -4.13 -22.22 -10.35
CA ASP A 2 -3.54 -20.89 -10.61
C ASP A 2 -2.00 -20.89 -10.48
N PHE A 3 -1.33 -20.26 -11.43
CA PHE A 3 0.12 -20.10 -11.51
C PHE A 3 0.67 -19.29 -10.31
N PHE A 4 0.00 -18.20 -9.93
CA PHE A 4 0.48 -17.31 -8.88
C PHE A 4 0.44 -17.97 -7.50
N LEU A 5 -0.65 -18.67 -7.19
CA LEU A 5 -0.76 -19.48 -5.96
C LEU A 5 0.31 -20.58 -5.87
N LYS A 6 0.73 -21.17 -6.99
CA LYS A 6 1.83 -22.14 -6.98
C LYS A 6 3.15 -21.48 -6.63
N LEU A 7 3.43 -20.29 -7.17
CA LEU A 7 4.64 -19.54 -6.85
C LEU A 7 4.66 -19.13 -5.37
N GLU A 8 3.55 -18.65 -4.83
CA GLU A 8 3.44 -18.27 -3.42
C GLU A 8 3.78 -19.45 -2.49
N ARG A 9 3.21 -20.64 -2.73
CA ARG A 9 3.51 -21.85 -1.93
C ARG A 9 4.98 -22.28 -1.98
N LYS A 10 5.70 -21.84 -3.00
CA LYS A 10 7.09 -22.20 -3.29
C LYS A 10 8.06 -21.09 -2.96
N GLN A 11 7.56 -19.92 -2.60
CA GLN A 11 8.37 -18.82 -2.13
C GLN A 11 9.24 -19.27 -0.98
N ARG A 12 10.48 -18.81 -0.98
CA ARG A 12 11.33 -18.90 0.19
C ARG A 12 10.75 -18.04 1.33
N GLN A 13 11.28 -18.22 2.54
CA GLN A 13 10.91 -17.34 3.64
C GLN A 13 11.38 -15.91 3.34
N THR A 14 10.46 -14.96 3.47
CA THR A 14 10.72 -13.54 3.24
C THR A 14 11.03 -12.82 4.56
N PRO A 15 11.76 -11.70 4.54
CA PRO A 15 12.00 -10.90 5.74
C PRO A 15 10.77 -10.13 6.23
N PHE A 16 9.65 -10.10 5.49
CA PHE A 16 8.46 -9.31 5.79
C PHE A 16 7.96 -9.42 7.23
N GLY A 17 7.93 -10.62 7.81
CA GLY A 17 7.49 -10.83 9.19
C GLY A 17 8.32 -10.11 10.26
N ARG A 18 9.54 -9.67 9.92
CA ARG A 18 10.44 -8.87 10.77
C ARG A 18 10.62 -7.43 10.26
N SER A 19 9.88 -7.05 9.22
CA SER A 19 9.97 -5.72 8.62
C SER A 19 9.42 -4.64 9.56
N ALA A 20 9.82 -3.40 9.29
CA ALA A 20 9.26 -2.24 9.97
C ALA A 20 7.75 -2.07 9.69
N GLU A 21 7.26 -2.49 8.51
CA GLU A 21 5.84 -2.42 8.18
C GLU A 21 5.02 -3.38 9.04
N MET A 22 5.48 -4.62 9.21
CA MET A 22 4.82 -5.59 10.11
C MET A 22 4.88 -5.13 11.57
N ALA A 23 6.03 -4.63 12.02
CA ALA A 23 6.17 -4.10 13.37
C ALA A 23 5.23 -2.90 13.63
N PHE A 24 5.15 -1.97 12.67
CA PHE A 24 4.26 -0.82 12.76
C PHE A 24 2.78 -1.24 12.83
N TYR A 25 2.37 -2.20 11.99
CA TYR A 25 1.01 -2.76 12.02
C TYR A 25 0.67 -3.36 13.38
N LEU A 26 1.51 -4.27 13.90
CA LEU A 26 1.25 -4.96 15.16
C LEU A 26 1.11 -3.98 16.34
N ASN A 27 1.92 -2.93 16.36
CA ASN A 27 1.92 -1.93 17.42
C ASN A 27 0.68 -1.01 17.39
N ASN A 28 0.07 -0.81 16.22
CA ASN A 28 -0.93 0.25 16.03
C ASN A 28 -2.29 -0.24 15.50
N ARG A 29 -2.44 -1.51 15.12
CA ARG A 29 -3.70 -2.05 14.54
C ARG A 29 -4.95 -1.81 15.38
N VAL A 30 -4.80 -1.62 16.70
CA VAL A 30 -5.91 -1.30 17.62
C VAL A 30 -6.62 0.00 17.22
N LEU A 31 -5.92 0.95 16.57
CA LEU A 31 -6.51 2.20 16.07
C LEU A 31 -7.60 1.96 15.02
N LEU A 32 -7.56 0.82 14.32
CA LEU A 32 -8.58 0.47 13.33
C LEU A 32 -9.92 0.09 13.95
N ASN A 33 -9.99 -0.18 15.27
CA ASN A 33 -11.25 -0.45 15.96
C ASN A 33 -12.16 0.78 16.03
N ASN A 34 -11.59 1.98 15.85
CA ASN A 34 -12.32 3.23 16.00
C ASN A 34 -13.25 3.53 14.82
N VAL A 35 -13.07 2.82 13.70
CA VAL A 35 -13.85 3.03 12.48
C VAL A 35 -14.46 1.70 12.04
N SER A 36 -15.78 1.65 12.02
CA SER A 36 -16.55 0.42 11.73
C SER A 36 -16.14 -0.28 10.41
N GLY A 37 -15.80 0.50 9.39
CA GLY A 37 -15.39 0.00 8.06
C GLY A 37 -14.02 -0.69 8.02
N TYR A 38 -13.19 -0.59 9.06
CA TYR A 38 -11.81 -1.09 9.03
C TYR A 38 -11.60 -2.45 9.70
N ALA A 39 -12.67 -3.08 10.18
CA ALA A 39 -12.62 -4.39 10.82
C ALA A 39 -11.87 -5.48 10.00
N PRO A 40 -11.98 -5.55 8.66
CA PRO A 40 -11.23 -6.55 7.88
C PRO A 40 -9.71 -6.44 8.03
N PHE A 41 -9.18 -5.24 8.27
CA PHE A 41 -7.75 -4.97 8.37
C PHE A 41 -7.16 -5.28 9.75
N LEU A 42 -7.98 -5.58 10.77
CA LEU A 42 -7.51 -5.97 12.12
C LEU A 42 -6.84 -7.33 12.16
N LYS A 43 -7.20 -8.20 11.21
CA LYS A 43 -6.72 -9.57 11.07
C LYS A 43 -5.97 -9.76 9.75
N ALA A 44 -5.37 -8.69 9.21
CA ALA A 44 -4.53 -8.80 8.03
C ALA A 44 -3.37 -9.77 8.29
N GLU A 45 -3.26 -10.78 7.43
CA GLU A 45 -2.20 -11.80 7.45
C GLU A 45 -1.28 -11.68 6.24
N ASP A 46 -1.83 -11.31 5.08
CA ASP A 46 -1.07 -11.08 3.86
C ASP A 46 -0.31 -9.75 3.92
N SER A 47 0.86 -9.71 3.28
CA SER A 47 1.73 -8.55 3.26
C SER A 47 1.08 -7.33 2.60
N PHE A 48 0.27 -7.51 1.56
CA PHE A 48 -0.43 -6.41 0.90
C PHE A 48 -1.55 -5.83 1.79
N ASP A 49 -2.31 -6.69 2.47
CA ASP A 49 -3.34 -6.23 3.42
C ASP A 49 -2.73 -5.50 4.61
N ILE A 50 -1.53 -5.89 5.06
CA ILE A 50 -0.77 -5.17 6.09
C ILE A 50 -0.35 -3.78 5.60
N VAL A 51 0.11 -3.65 4.34
CA VAL A 51 0.41 -2.33 3.74
C VAL A 51 -0.85 -1.46 3.72
N ARG A 52 -2.00 -2.02 3.32
CA ARG A 52 -3.29 -1.32 3.34
C ARG A 52 -3.67 -0.88 4.75
N ALA A 53 -3.58 -1.77 5.73
CA ALA A 53 -3.84 -1.46 7.13
C ALA A 53 -2.95 -0.31 7.62
N ASN A 54 -1.67 -0.31 7.25
CA ASN A 54 -0.73 0.73 7.63
C ASN A 54 -1.05 2.10 7.03
N ILE A 55 -1.57 2.16 5.78
CA ILE A 55 -2.06 3.41 5.20
C ILE A 55 -3.19 3.99 6.05
N LEU A 56 -4.17 3.17 6.44
CA LEU A 56 -5.29 3.59 7.29
C LEU A 56 -4.82 4.08 8.66
N ILE A 57 -3.94 3.31 9.32
CA ILE A 57 -3.37 3.66 10.62
C ILE A 57 -2.62 5.00 10.54
N ARG A 58 -1.72 5.17 9.57
CA ARG A 58 -0.96 6.40 9.38
C ARG A 58 -1.89 7.59 9.11
N SER A 59 -2.98 7.38 8.38
CA SER A 59 -4.00 8.42 8.16
C SER A 59 -4.68 8.87 9.45
N ILE A 60 -5.06 7.92 10.33
CA ILE A 60 -5.65 8.23 11.64
C ILE A 60 -4.64 8.98 12.51
N MET A 61 -3.38 8.51 12.53
CA MET A 61 -2.31 9.16 13.29
C MET A 61 -2.04 10.59 12.79
N ASN A 62 -1.97 10.80 11.47
CA ASN A 62 -1.82 12.12 10.87
C ASN A 62 -2.95 13.07 11.30
N LYS A 63 -4.20 12.60 11.23
CA LYS A 63 -5.38 13.35 11.70
C LYS A 63 -5.18 13.81 13.15
N GLU A 64 -4.85 12.87 14.04
CA GLU A 64 -4.67 13.18 15.45
C GLU A 64 -3.51 14.16 15.71
N ILE A 65 -2.38 13.99 15.01
CA ILE A 65 -1.21 14.87 15.16
C ILE A 65 -1.58 16.30 14.72
N ILE A 66 -2.20 16.46 13.55
CA ILE A 66 -2.59 17.77 13.03
C ILE A 66 -3.58 18.48 13.98
N GLU A 67 -4.60 17.76 14.44
CA GLU A 67 -5.61 18.30 15.36
C GLU A 67 -5.01 18.70 16.72
N LYS A 68 -4.18 17.83 17.32
CA LYS A 68 -3.52 18.10 18.60
C LYS A 68 -2.56 19.28 18.48
N SER A 69 -1.73 19.33 17.44
CA SER A 69 -0.78 20.42 17.22
C SER A 69 -1.49 21.76 17.04
N TYR A 70 -2.57 21.80 16.26
CA TYR A 70 -3.34 23.03 16.09
C TYR A 70 -3.98 23.49 17.42
N ALA A 71 -4.58 22.58 18.17
CA ALA A 71 -5.19 22.89 19.46
C ALA A 71 -4.17 23.35 20.51
N LEU A 72 -2.95 22.79 20.50
CA LEU A 72 -1.85 23.21 21.38
C LEU A 72 -1.42 24.65 21.05
N LYS A 73 -1.18 24.94 19.77
CA LYS A 73 -0.79 26.29 19.32
C LYS A 73 -1.81 27.35 19.72
N LEU A 74 -3.11 27.07 19.56
CA LEU A 74 -4.17 27.99 19.98
C LEU A 74 -4.22 28.21 21.50
N LYS A 75 -3.84 27.22 22.32
CA LYS A 75 -3.76 27.37 23.78
C LYS A 75 -2.57 28.22 24.19
N GLU A 76 -1.44 28.10 23.50
CA GLU A 76 -0.24 28.91 23.73
C GLU A 76 -0.51 30.39 23.43
N GLU A 77 -1.11 30.69 22.28
CA GLU A 77 -1.46 32.07 21.90
C GLU A 77 -2.39 32.76 22.91
N LYS A 78 -3.30 31.99 23.54
CA LYS A 78 -4.19 32.51 24.59
C LYS A 78 -3.50 32.76 25.92
N LYS A 79 -2.41 32.04 26.23
CA LYS A 79 -1.70 32.13 27.51
C LYS A 79 -0.60 33.18 27.51
N GLU A 80 0.15 33.30 26.43
CA GLU A 80 1.40 34.07 26.43
C GLU A 80 1.26 35.48 25.87
N GLY A 81 0.15 35.83 25.20
CA GLY A 81 -0.10 37.19 24.67
C GLY A 81 0.93 37.69 23.64
N LEU A 82 1.97 36.92 23.36
CA LEU A 82 3.08 37.19 22.46
C LEU A 82 3.25 36.00 21.51
N VAL A 83 3.06 36.26 20.22
CA VAL A 83 3.22 35.26 19.16
C VAL A 83 4.69 35.22 18.76
N THR A 84 5.44 34.20 19.20
CA THR A 84 6.85 34.01 18.80
C THR A 84 7.01 33.36 17.42
N THR A 85 5.99 32.68 16.92
CA THR A 85 5.99 32.00 15.61
C THR A 85 4.58 31.92 15.07
N SER A 86 4.39 32.17 13.77
CA SER A 86 3.06 32.12 13.14
C SER A 86 2.44 30.72 13.26
N VAL A 87 1.11 30.63 13.32
CA VAL A 87 0.38 29.36 13.29
C VAL A 87 0.81 28.51 12.08
N SER A 88 0.96 29.14 10.92
CA SER A 88 1.35 28.45 9.69
C SER A 88 2.73 27.80 9.81
N ASP A 89 3.72 28.51 10.34
CA ASP A 89 5.08 27.98 10.47
C ASP A 89 5.15 26.85 11.50
N TYR A 90 4.43 27.01 12.63
CA TYR A 90 4.32 25.96 13.63
C TYR A 90 3.70 24.69 13.05
N MET A 91 2.60 24.82 12.30
CA MET A 91 1.94 23.67 11.68
C MET A 91 2.81 23.02 10.61
N ASN A 92 3.53 23.82 9.80
CA ASN A 92 4.48 23.29 8.82
C ASN A 92 5.58 22.45 9.48
N GLN A 93 6.10 22.88 10.63
CA GLN A 93 7.08 22.12 11.41
C GLN A 93 6.46 20.84 11.99
N ALA A 94 5.28 20.93 12.59
CA ALA A 94 4.58 19.77 13.15
C ALA A 94 4.23 18.71 12.09
N MET A 95 4.05 19.13 10.84
CA MET A 95 3.64 18.26 9.74
C MET A 95 4.80 17.82 8.82
N ALA A 96 6.03 18.26 9.09
CA ALA A 96 7.17 18.08 8.20
C ALA A 96 7.45 16.60 7.86
N GLU A 97 7.32 15.73 8.86
CA GLU A 97 7.60 14.28 8.75
C GLU A 97 6.34 13.44 8.50
N LEU A 98 5.17 14.04 8.35
CA LEU A 98 3.94 13.30 8.14
C LEU A 98 3.87 12.77 6.70
N PRO A 99 3.53 11.48 6.50
CA PRO A 99 3.33 10.96 5.16
C PRO A 99 2.15 11.66 4.49
N PHE A 100 2.25 11.85 3.18
CA PHE A 100 1.17 12.41 2.37
C PHE A 100 1.15 11.75 0.99
N LEU A 101 -0.03 11.81 0.37
CA LEU A 101 -0.21 11.56 -1.05
C LEU A 101 -0.21 12.89 -1.79
N LYS A 102 0.51 12.95 -2.91
CA LYS A 102 0.37 14.04 -3.88
C LYS A 102 -0.78 13.70 -4.82
N TRP A 103 -1.89 14.39 -4.66
CA TRP A 103 -3.09 14.25 -5.47
C TRP A 103 -3.19 15.43 -6.43
N LYS A 104 -3.64 15.19 -7.66
CA LYS A 104 -4.02 16.20 -8.70
C LYS A 104 -3.57 17.65 -8.45
N LEU A 105 -2.72 18.19 -9.32
CA LEU A 105 -2.20 19.57 -9.20
C LEU A 105 -1.43 19.83 -7.88
N ASP A 106 -0.66 18.82 -7.42
CA ASP A 106 0.22 18.87 -6.23
C ASP A 106 -0.49 19.15 -4.89
N GLN A 107 -1.80 18.85 -4.80
CA GLN A 107 -2.52 18.87 -3.53
C GLN A 107 -1.99 17.77 -2.60
N ARG A 108 -1.62 18.12 -1.37
CA ARG A 108 -1.21 17.14 -0.36
C ARG A 108 -2.42 16.59 0.39
N ILE A 109 -2.52 15.26 0.41
CA ILE A 109 -3.52 14.50 1.15
C ILE A 109 -2.81 13.86 2.34
N TYR A 110 -2.99 14.45 3.52
CA TYR A 110 -2.41 13.95 4.78
C TYR A 110 -3.31 12.92 5.47
N VAL A 111 -4.60 12.92 5.17
CA VAL A 111 -5.61 12.08 5.83
C VAL A 111 -6.45 11.39 4.76
N PRO A 112 -5.90 10.37 4.04
CA PRO A 112 -6.60 9.72 2.92
C PRO A 112 -7.90 9.01 3.31
N ILE A 113 -8.18 8.75 4.59
CA ILE A 113 -9.52 8.26 5.00
C ILE A 113 -10.65 9.27 4.76
N PHE A 114 -10.30 10.53 4.45
CA PHE A 114 -11.23 11.58 4.09
C PHE A 114 -11.14 11.94 2.61
N PRO A 115 -12.24 12.40 2.00
CA PRO A 115 -12.21 12.88 0.62
C PRO A 115 -11.29 14.10 0.45
N ALA A 116 -10.88 14.36 -0.81
CA ALA A 116 -9.88 15.37 -1.12
C ALA A 116 -10.28 16.80 -0.69
N ASN A 117 -11.58 17.14 -0.73
CA ASN A 117 -12.09 18.43 -0.28
C ASN A 117 -11.89 18.63 1.23
N LEU A 118 -12.05 17.58 2.05
CA LEU A 118 -11.88 17.67 3.49
C LEU A 118 -10.39 17.75 3.86
N ASN A 119 -9.52 17.12 3.07
CA ASN A 119 -8.07 17.26 3.22
C ASN A 119 -7.55 18.69 3.04
N LEU A 120 -8.29 19.60 2.38
CA LEU A 120 -7.92 21.02 2.35
C LEU A 120 -7.85 21.66 3.74
N VAL A 121 -8.67 21.17 4.69
CA VAL A 121 -8.62 21.58 6.10
C VAL A 121 -7.34 21.10 6.75
N TYR A 122 -7.00 19.83 6.54
CA TYR A 122 -5.81 19.19 7.10
C TYR A 122 -4.50 19.57 6.41
N ALA A 123 -4.55 20.23 5.24
CA ALA A 123 -3.37 20.66 4.49
C ALA A 123 -3.03 22.15 4.64
N GLY A 124 -3.87 22.95 5.30
CA GLY A 124 -3.59 24.38 5.45
C GLY A 124 -4.74 25.24 5.98
N GLN A 125 -6.00 24.82 5.86
CA GLN A 125 -7.14 25.58 6.39
C GLN A 125 -7.47 25.19 7.85
N PHE A 126 -6.43 25.08 8.70
CA PHE A 126 -6.52 24.55 10.07
C PHE A 126 -7.53 25.28 10.95
N GLN A 127 -7.73 26.58 10.74
CA GLN A 127 -8.72 27.39 11.43
C GLN A 127 -10.14 26.82 11.36
N LYS A 128 -10.46 26.07 10.31
CA LYS A 128 -11.76 25.42 10.16
C LYS A 128 -11.96 24.28 11.16
N LEU A 129 -10.89 23.62 11.65
CA LEU A 129 -10.98 22.50 12.60
C LEU A 129 -11.72 22.87 13.90
N MET A 130 -11.72 24.15 14.28
CA MET A 130 -12.35 24.64 15.51
C MET A 130 -13.74 25.25 15.29
N VAL A 131 -14.30 25.13 14.08
CA VAL A 131 -15.57 25.73 13.68
C VAL A 131 -16.52 24.64 13.15
N PRO A 132 -17.84 24.70 13.46
CA PRO A 132 -18.81 23.82 12.83
C PRO A 132 -18.82 23.95 11.29
N PRO A 133 -19.05 22.84 10.54
CA PRO A 133 -19.31 21.48 11.03
C PRO A 133 -18.03 20.69 11.38
N TYR A 134 -16.84 21.16 11.00
CA TYR A 134 -15.59 20.40 11.11
C TYR A 134 -15.20 20.05 12.55
N LEU A 135 -15.68 20.80 13.54
CA LEU A 135 -15.49 20.47 14.96
C LEU A 135 -15.98 19.06 15.31
N SER A 136 -17.00 18.53 14.62
CA SER A 136 -17.50 17.16 14.88
C SER A 136 -16.47 16.09 14.54
N LEU A 137 -15.60 16.36 13.55
CA LEU A 137 -14.56 15.44 13.08
C LEU A 137 -13.53 15.09 14.16
N LEU A 138 -13.40 15.94 15.18
CA LEU A 138 -12.52 15.68 16.32
C LEU A 138 -13.00 14.49 17.17
N LYS A 139 -14.29 14.15 17.12
CA LYS A 139 -14.90 13.13 17.99
C LYS A 139 -15.53 11.98 17.21
N ASP A 140 -16.30 12.29 16.17
CA ASP A 140 -17.01 11.31 15.36
C ASP A 140 -16.85 11.70 13.88
N TYR A 141 -16.11 10.87 13.16
CA TYR A 141 -15.80 11.06 11.76
C TYR A 141 -16.16 9.87 10.88
N ASP A 142 -16.76 8.81 11.45
CA ASP A 142 -17.10 7.58 10.73
C ASP A 142 -18.00 7.88 9.53
N GLY A 143 -19.02 8.74 9.73
CA GLY A 143 -19.98 9.11 8.69
C GLY A 143 -19.43 9.91 7.51
N VAL A 144 -18.17 10.40 7.61
CA VAL A 144 -17.50 11.10 6.50
C VAL A 144 -16.27 10.36 5.98
N THR A 145 -15.95 9.19 6.56
CA THR A 145 -14.88 8.35 6.03
C THR A 145 -15.26 7.80 4.67
N ILE A 146 -14.24 7.63 3.83
CA ILE A 146 -14.33 6.97 2.54
C ILE A 146 -13.45 5.72 2.57
N ASP A 147 -13.67 4.80 1.62
CA ASP A 147 -12.65 3.81 1.29
C ASP A 147 -11.53 4.53 0.50
N PRO A 148 -10.33 4.72 1.09
CA PRO A 148 -9.27 5.46 0.43
C PRO A 148 -8.72 4.71 -0.78
N PHE A 149 -8.82 3.38 -0.80
CA PHE A 149 -8.30 2.56 -1.88
C PHE A 149 -9.18 2.69 -3.12
N ASP A 150 -10.51 2.74 -2.95
CA ASP A 150 -11.42 3.01 -4.07
C ASP A 150 -11.34 4.46 -4.56
N TYR A 151 -11.20 5.42 -3.63
CA TYR A 151 -11.25 6.84 -3.97
C TYR A 151 -9.94 7.36 -4.60
N TYR A 152 -8.79 6.98 -4.02
CA TYR A 152 -7.47 7.42 -4.48
C TYR A 152 -6.80 6.39 -5.41
N GLY A 153 -7.30 5.15 -5.43
CA GLY A 153 -6.84 4.14 -6.37
C GLY A 153 -5.36 3.76 -6.19
N PRO A 154 -4.69 3.33 -7.27
CA PRO A 154 -3.30 2.90 -7.22
C PRO A 154 -2.32 4.02 -6.82
N GLU A 155 -2.66 5.30 -7.03
CA GLU A 155 -1.80 6.43 -6.66
C GLU A 155 -1.49 6.46 -5.16
N LEU A 156 -2.42 5.98 -4.33
CA LEU A 156 -2.22 5.88 -2.88
C LEU A 156 -1.04 4.97 -2.49
N PHE A 157 -0.78 3.93 -3.28
CA PHE A 157 0.34 3.03 -3.05
C PHE A 157 1.67 3.64 -3.53
N ASN A 158 1.62 4.59 -4.47
CA ASN A 158 2.76 5.40 -4.92
C ASN A 158 2.91 6.69 -4.08
N SER A 159 2.77 6.58 -2.76
CA SER A 159 2.81 7.73 -1.85
C SER A 159 3.74 7.49 -0.67
N TYR A 160 3.99 8.53 0.12
CA TYR A 160 4.81 8.43 1.34
C TYR A 160 4.15 7.60 2.45
N PHE A 161 2.92 7.10 2.25
CA PHE A 161 2.28 6.18 3.19
C PHE A 161 2.84 4.76 3.14
N THR A 162 3.53 4.39 2.06
CA THR A 162 4.08 3.04 1.89
C THR A 162 5.56 3.08 1.50
N LYS A 163 6.19 1.91 1.54
CA LYS A 163 7.55 1.70 1.01
C LYS A 163 7.55 0.95 -0.33
N LEU A 164 6.38 0.82 -0.94
CA LEU A 164 6.25 0.16 -2.22
C LEU A 164 6.95 1.00 -3.29
N VAL A 165 7.62 0.30 -4.20
CA VAL A 165 8.30 0.95 -5.33
C VAL A 165 7.50 0.67 -6.59
N GLU A 166 6.95 1.72 -7.19
CA GLU A 166 6.25 1.60 -8.46
C GLU A 166 7.21 1.10 -9.55
N ILE A 167 6.81 0.03 -10.23
CA ILE A 167 7.52 -0.51 -11.39
C ILE A 167 6.96 0.13 -12.66
N ARG A 168 5.64 0.06 -12.84
CA ARG A 168 4.95 0.62 -14.01
C ARG A 168 3.50 0.91 -13.70
N SER A 169 3.01 2.04 -14.21
CA SER A 169 1.59 2.37 -14.31
C SER A 169 1.08 2.21 -15.73
N THR A 170 -0.17 1.80 -15.87
CA THR A 170 -0.88 1.62 -17.13
C THR A 170 -2.33 2.12 -16.98
N PRO A 171 -3.08 2.31 -18.08
CA PRO A 171 -4.50 2.68 -18.01
C PRO A 171 -5.40 1.66 -17.30
N VAL A 172 -4.91 0.45 -17.00
CA VAL A 172 -5.69 -0.62 -16.32
C VAL A 172 -5.26 -0.85 -14.87
N GLY A 173 -4.14 -0.27 -14.42
CA GLY A 173 -3.61 -0.47 -13.07
C GLY A 173 -2.11 -0.15 -12.96
N SER A 174 -1.57 -0.30 -11.76
CA SER A 174 -0.14 -0.13 -11.45
C SER A 174 0.46 -1.37 -10.79
N ALA A 175 1.73 -1.64 -11.11
CA ALA A 175 2.51 -2.71 -10.51
C ALA A 175 3.54 -2.15 -9.54
N PHE A 176 3.59 -2.72 -8.34
CA PHE A 176 4.44 -2.28 -7.24
C PHE A 176 5.33 -3.41 -6.75
N TYR A 177 6.59 -3.12 -6.45
CA TYR A 177 7.51 -4.05 -5.83
C TYR A 177 7.64 -3.79 -4.33
N ASP A 178 7.57 -4.85 -3.55
CA ASP A 178 7.83 -4.88 -2.12
C ASP A 178 9.13 -5.66 -1.85
N PHE A 179 10.14 -4.96 -1.34
CA PHE A 179 11.44 -5.55 -1.02
C PHE A 179 11.37 -6.54 0.14
N ASP A 180 10.54 -6.26 1.14
CA ASP A 180 10.44 -7.07 2.35
C ASP A 180 9.61 -8.33 2.10
N ALA A 181 8.55 -8.22 1.29
CA ALA A 181 7.73 -9.36 0.87
C ALA A 181 8.31 -10.12 -0.33
N GLU A 182 9.31 -9.57 -1.00
CA GLU A 182 9.89 -10.10 -2.23
C GLU A 182 8.81 -10.46 -3.27
N ALA A 183 7.86 -9.54 -3.45
CA ALA A 183 6.68 -9.76 -4.27
C ALA A 183 6.35 -8.53 -5.12
N VAL A 184 5.73 -8.79 -6.27
CA VAL A 184 5.10 -7.75 -7.09
C VAL A 184 3.60 -7.79 -6.87
N TYR A 185 3.01 -6.65 -6.54
CA TYR A 185 1.57 -6.46 -6.43
C TYR A 185 1.05 -5.76 -7.67
N PHE A 186 0.12 -6.38 -8.37
CA PHE A 186 -0.64 -5.76 -9.45
C PHE A 186 -1.93 -5.20 -8.87
N VAL A 187 -2.03 -3.88 -8.86
CA VAL A 187 -3.14 -3.14 -8.25
C VAL A 187 -3.97 -2.52 -9.36
N ASN A 188 -5.26 -2.84 -9.38
CA ASN A 188 -6.18 -2.30 -10.38
C ASN A 188 -6.55 -0.83 -10.10
N LEU A 189 -7.34 -0.23 -11.01
CA LEU A 189 -7.80 1.15 -10.88
C LEU A 189 -8.66 1.41 -9.62
N GLN A 190 -9.27 0.38 -9.04
CA GLN A 190 -10.05 0.46 -7.79
C GLN A 190 -9.15 0.33 -6.54
N GLY A 191 -7.82 0.33 -6.71
CA GLY A 191 -6.88 0.17 -5.60
C GLY A 191 -6.94 -1.20 -4.94
N ARG A 192 -7.47 -2.23 -5.62
CA ARG A 192 -7.52 -3.62 -5.14
C ARG A 192 -6.41 -4.45 -5.76
N LEU A 193 -6.00 -5.49 -5.05
CA LEU A 193 -5.02 -6.45 -5.54
C LEU A 193 -5.68 -7.38 -6.57
N ASP A 194 -5.23 -7.31 -7.81
CA ASP A 194 -5.59 -8.31 -8.83
C ASP A 194 -4.77 -9.58 -8.62
N VAL A 195 -3.45 -9.41 -8.52
CA VAL A 195 -2.50 -10.51 -8.47
C VAL A 195 -1.30 -10.16 -7.60
N LYS A 196 -0.89 -11.14 -6.79
CA LYS A 196 0.41 -11.15 -6.09
C LYS A 196 1.36 -12.12 -6.79
N LEU A 197 2.46 -11.61 -7.29
CA LEU A 197 3.53 -12.40 -7.90
C LEU A 197 4.71 -12.50 -6.92
N CYS A 198 4.75 -13.60 -6.17
CA CYS A 198 5.86 -13.93 -5.29
C CYS A 198 7.13 -14.25 -6.09
N LEU A 199 8.26 -13.67 -5.69
CA LEU A 199 9.58 -13.89 -6.28
C LEU A 199 10.44 -14.77 -5.38
N PHE A 200 11.51 -15.32 -5.97
CA PHE A 200 12.54 -16.12 -5.29
C PHE A 200 11.98 -17.38 -4.61
N ASP A 201 11.81 -18.43 -5.40
CA ASP A 201 11.43 -19.74 -4.88
C ASP A 201 12.57 -20.42 -4.10
N ARG A 202 12.21 -21.45 -3.33
CA ARG A 202 13.15 -22.21 -2.48
C ARG A 202 14.27 -22.92 -3.24
N ALA A 203 14.14 -23.14 -4.55
CA ALA A 203 15.20 -23.76 -5.35
C ALA A 203 16.20 -22.74 -5.91
N LEU A 204 15.98 -21.44 -5.69
CA LEU A 204 16.94 -20.38 -6.04
C LEU A 204 17.92 -20.16 -4.88
N HIS A 205 19.12 -20.73 -4.97
CA HIS A 205 20.11 -20.71 -3.87
C HIS A 205 20.67 -19.32 -3.54
N HIS A 206 20.91 -18.49 -4.55
CA HIS A 206 21.49 -17.16 -4.39
C HIS A 206 20.62 -16.11 -5.10
N PRO A 207 19.47 -15.75 -4.52
CA PRO A 207 18.65 -14.67 -5.06
C PRO A 207 19.45 -13.38 -4.99
N SER A 208 19.44 -12.65 -6.11
CA SER A 208 20.04 -11.33 -6.20
C SER A 208 18.93 -10.30 -6.08
N HIS A 209 19.18 -9.25 -5.30
CA HIS A 209 18.32 -8.05 -5.21
C HIS A 209 18.89 -6.88 -6.01
N ASN A 210 19.94 -7.13 -6.80
CA ASN A 210 20.55 -6.08 -7.62
C ASN A 210 19.67 -5.79 -8.83
N HIS A 211 19.54 -4.49 -9.14
CA HIS A 211 18.82 -3.98 -10.31
C HIS A 211 17.38 -4.53 -10.44
N MET A 212 16.66 -4.68 -9.32
CA MET A 212 15.32 -5.30 -9.29
C MET A 212 14.35 -4.66 -10.28
N LEU A 213 14.24 -3.33 -10.33
CA LEU A 213 13.32 -2.67 -11.27
C LEU A 213 13.62 -3.03 -12.73
N LYS A 214 14.91 -3.01 -13.13
CA LYS A 214 15.34 -3.41 -14.48
C LYS A 214 14.93 -4.85 -14.82
N ARG A 215 15.01 -5.75 -13.85
CA ARG A 215 14.67 -7.17 -13.99
C ARG A 215 13.17 -7.42 -13.99
N LEU A 216 12.41 -6.56 -13.31
CA LEU A 216 10.96 -6.65 -13.17
C LEU A 216 10.19 -6.04 -14.34
N PHE A 217 10.71 -5.00 -14.99
CA PHE A 217 10.07 -4.39 -16.18
C PHE A 217 9.60 -5.43 -17.21
N PRO A 218 10.45 -6.33 -17.74
CA PRO A 218 10.00 -7.28 -18.77
C PRO A 218 8.91 -8.25 -18.27
N VAL A 219 8.87 -8.55 -16.96
CA VAL A 219 7.85 -9.41 -16.37
C VAL A 219 6.51 -8.68 -16.29
N VAL A 220 6.54 -7.44 -15.78
CA VAL A 220 5.35 -6.59 -15.65
C VAL A 220 4.77 -6.22 -17.01
N ASP A 221 5.61 -5.96 -18.00
CA ASP A 221 5.20 -5.65 -19.38
C ASP A 221 4.46 -6.82 -20.00
N ALA A 222 4.99 -8.03 -19.84
CA ALA A 222 4.36 -9.24 -20.34
C ALA A 222 3.03 -9.53 -19.60
N TYR A 223 2.94 -9.25 -18.29
CA TYR A 223 1.68 -9.37 -17.55
C TYR A 223 0.60 -8.46 -18.14
N TYR A 224 0.88 -7.17 -18.32
CA TYR A 224 -0.09 -6.23 -18.88
C TYR A 224 -0.40 -6.47 -20.36
N ALA A 225 0.52 -7.10 -21.11
CA ALA A 225 0.27 -7.56 -22.48
C ALA A 225 -0.55 -8.87 -22.54
N ASN A 226 -0.91 -9.45 -21.39
CA ASN A 226 -1.54 -10.77 -21.30
C ASN A 226 -0.72 -11.89 -21.97
N ASP A 227 0.61 -11.77 -21.94
CA ASP A 227 1.55 -12.74 -22.51
C ASP A 227 2.19 -13.57 -21.38
N ARG A 228 1.50 -14.66 -21.01
CA ARG A 228 1.96 -15.58 -19.97
C ARG A 228 3.31 -16.22 -20.30
N GLU A 229 3.59 -16.52 -21.57
CA GLU A 229 4.81 -17.21 -21.97
C GLU A 229 6.02 -16.30 -21.83
N SER A 230 5.92 -15.06 -22.33
CA SER A 230 6.95 -14.04 -22.17
C SER A 230 7.15 -13.69 -20.69
N MET A 231 6.09 -13.63 -19.89
CA MET A 231 6.19 -13.38 -18.45
C MET A 231 7.00 -14.48 -17.76
N ILE A 232 6.68 -15.75 -18.02
CA ILE A 232 7.39 -16.90 -17.45
C ILE A 232 8.86 -16.92 -17.89
N LYS A 233 9.12 -16.66 -19.18
CA LYS A 233 10.47 -16.57 -19.72
C LYS A 233 11.26 -15.45 -19.03
N ALA A 234 10.67 -14.26 -18.90
CA ALA A 234 11.30 -13.13 -18.22
C ALA A 234 11.58 -13.42 -16.74
N LEU A 235 10.70 -14.14 -16.02
CA LEU A 235 10.95 -14.56 -14.64
C LEU A 235 12.21 -15.44 -14.50
N VAL A 236 12.44 -16.36 -15.44
CA VAL A 236 13.60 -17.25 -15.43
C VAL A 236 14.86 -16.53 -15.90
N ASP A 237 14.79 -15.83 -17.03
CA ASP A 237 15.94 -15.14 -17.64
C ASP A 237 16.50 -14.07 -16.70
N ASN A 238 15.62 -13.38 -15.98
CA ASN A 238 16.01 -12.40 -14.98
C ASN A 238 16.31 -13.02 -13.62
N LYS A 239 16.39 -14.35 -13.48
CA LYS A 239 16.72 -15.06 -12.22
C LYS A 239 15.80 -14.67 -11.05
N LEU A 240 14.53 -14.41 -11.33
CA LEU A 240 13.52 -14.07 -10.33
C LEU A 240 12.85 -15.34 -9.79
N ILE A 241 12.69 -16.35 -10.65
CA ILE A 241 12.23 -17.70 -10.29
C ILE A 241 13.18 -18.72 -10.94
N SER A 242 13.42 -19.85 -10.26
CA SER A 242 14.23 -20.95 -10.76
C SER A 242 13.54 -21.66 -11.93
N SER A 243 14.33 -22.03 -12.94
CA SER A 243 13.85 -22.85 -14.07
C SER A 243 13.26 -24.18 -13.60
N LYS A 244 13.80 -24.75 -12.51
CA LYS A 244 13.31 -25.99 -11.89
C LYS A 244 11.86 -25.87 -11.43
N GLU A 245 11.50 -24.77 -10.75
CA GLU A 245 10.13 -24.60 -10.27
C GLU A 245 9.17 -24.36 -11.44
N ILE A 246 9.56 -23.56 -12.44
CA ILE A 246 8.76 -23.36 -13.65
C ILE A 246 8.51 -24.68 -14.40
N TYR A 247 9.54 -25.52 -14.57
CA TYR A 247 9.40 -26.83 -15.21
C TYR A 247 8.42 -27.72 -14.45
N LYS A 248 8.51 -27.73 -13.12
CA LYS A 248 7.59 -28.51 -12.27
C LYS A 248 6.15 -28.04 -12.42
N ILE A 249 5.91 -26.72 -12.36
CA ILE A 249 4.59 -26.12 -12.54
C ILE A 249 3.97 -26.51 -13.89
N LYS A 250 4.76 -26.45 -14.98
CA LYS A 250 4.33 -26.85 -16.33
C LYS A 250 4.04 -28.35 -16.43
N SER A 251 4.88 -29.19 -15.83
CA SER A 251 4.69 -30.65 -15.80
C SER A 251 3.38 -31.03 -15.09
N ASP A 252 3.11 -30.41 -13.94
CA ASP A 252 1.88 -30.64 -13.18
C ASP A 252 0.63 -30.18 -13.95
N GLU A 253 0.71 -29.08 -14.71
CA GLU A 253 -0.36 -28.63 -15.61
C GLU A 253 -0.65 -29.63 -16.73
N SER A 254 0.39 -30.15 -17.39
CA SER A 254 0.24 -31.16 -18.45
C SER A 254 -0.37 -32.46 -17.92
N LYS A 255 0.05 -32.92 -16.73
CA LYS A 255 -0.54 -34.09 -16.06
C LYS A 255 -2.02 -33.88 -15.70
N PHE A 256 -2.37 -32.69 -15.22
CA PHE A 256 -3.75 -32.36 -14.91
C PHE A 256 -4.63 -32.36 -16.17
N LEU A 257 -4.19 -31.71 -17.25
CA LEU A 257 -4.93 -31.66 -18.51
C LEU A 257 -5.11 -33.05 -19.14
N SER A 258 -4.05 -33.87 -19.16
CA SER A 258 -4.15 -35.25 -19.65
C SER A 258 -5.09 -36.12 -18.80
N SER A 259 -5.19 -35.87 -17.49
CA SER A 259 -6.15 -36.58 -16.62
C SER A 259 -7.60 -36.18 -16.84
N LEU A 260 -7.87 -34.91 -17.20
CA LEU A 260 -9.21 -34.43 -17.55
C LEU A 260 -9.69 -35.05 -18.86
N ASN A 261 -8.83 -35.09 -19.88
CA ASN A 261 -9.15 -35.69 -21.18
C ASN A 261 -9.44 -37.21 -21.06
N ARG A 262 -8.89 -37.89 -20.05
CA ARG A 262 -9.17 -39.30 -19.76
C ARG A 262 -10.45 -39.54 -18.95
N LYS A 263 -11.01 -38.51 -18.32
CA LYS A 263 -12.25 -38.60 -17.51
C LYS A 263 -13.48 -38.03 -18.22
N GLY A 264 -13.27 -37.23 -19.27
CA GLY A 264 -14.31 -36.71 -20.15
C GLY A 264 -14.52 -37.52 -21.45
N ALA A 265 -13.80 -38.63 -21.61
CA ALA A 265 -14.00 -39.66 -22.62
C ALA A 265 -14.51 -40.92 -21.94
#